data_AF-A0A7G7W8C4-F1
#
_entry.id   AF-A0A7G7W8C4-F1
#
_cell.length_a   1.000
_cell.length_b   1.000
_cell.length_c   1.000
_cell.angle_alpha   90.00
_cell.angle_beta   90.00
_cell.angle_gamma   90.00
#
_symmetry.space_group_name_H-M   'P 1'
#
loop_
_entity.id
_entity.type
_entity.pdbx_description
1 polymer ?
#
loop_
_entity_poly.entity_id
_entity_poly.type
_entity_poly.pdbx_seq_one_letter_code
_entity_poly.pdbx_strand_id
1 'polypeptide(L)'
;MKHLEYIKNSLKELEIEISNYPFKSEDWRTSYLELTYSSLEIYYRHWCSIYSSQIVSEQNLSKEQEKIVEDFKSTTKNMTLFYSTRNSFNRSLLTEAWSTFEFSLTYICEQLFDENIKNELLEEDFNDLMKLLSTYSISEQHLTKIKKNFSKKHLTHVPVTRKYNKIYSIFKHNHSGDIESDRRYLEFIGTYRNCIHTNYIYHGNNKEYSFHGTTYYFVNGEAVSHSKEPDITSMFDMAIELKNVCRRLFDSIDYPGLLEFPADKVIQP
;
A
#
# COMPACT_ATOMS: atom_id res chain seq x y z
N MET A 1 -9.13 -22.95 -8.40
CA MET A 1 -7.87 -23.65 -8.03
C MET A 1 -6.62 -23.01 -8.65
N LYS A 2 -6.52 -22.82 -9.98
CA LYS A 2 -5.34 -22.20 -10.62
C LYS A 2 -4.87 -20.86 -10.00
N HIS A 3 -5.80 -19.95 -9.70
CA HIS A 3 -5.46 -18.68 -9.06
C HIS A 3 -4.87 -18.83 -7.64
N LEU A 4 -5.37 -19.78 -6.84
CA LEU A 4 -4.83 -20.05 -5.50
C LEU A 4 -3.45 -20.69 -5.56
N GLU A 5 -3.24 -21.56 -6.55
CA GLU A 5 -1.92 -22.15 -6.79
C GLU A 5 -0.89 -21.09 -7.20
N TYR A 6 -1.28 -20.16 -8.08
CA TYR A 6 -0.46 -18.99 -8.42
C TYR A 6 -0.11 -18.15 -7.18
N ILE A 7 -1.10 -17.80 -6.35
CA ILE A 7 -0.87 -17.03 -5.11
C ILE A 7 0.07 -17.79 -4.18
N LYS A 8 -0.14 -19.09 -3.99
CA LYS A 8 0.71 -19.94 -3.14
C LYS A 8 2.15 -19.99 -3.64
N ASN A 9 2.36 -20.09 -4.95
CA ASN A 9 3.69 -20.11 -5.54
C ASN A 9 4.37 -18.75 -5.38
N SER A 10 3.64 -17.66 -5.60
CA SER A 10 4.15 -16.29 -5.38
C SER A 10 4.55 -16.04 -3.93
N LEU A 11 3.79 -16.57 -2.95
CA LEU A 11 4.15 -16.52 -1.53
C LEU A 11 5.46 -17.26 -1.23
N LYS A 12 5.67 -18.44 -1.81
CA LYS A 12 6.93 -19.19 -1.67
C LYS A 12 8.12 -18.45 -2.26
N GLU A 13 7.92 -17.81 -3.41
CA GLU A 13 8.95 -16.97 -4.03
C GLU A 13 9.32 -15.79 -3.12
N LEU A 14 8.33 -15.15 -2.49
CA LEU A 14 8.56 -14.08 -1.53
C LEU A 14 9.26 -14.57 -0.25
N GLU A 15 8.94 -15.75 0.25
CA GLU A 15 9.62 -16.37 1.40
C GLU A 15 11.11 -16.62 1.11
N ILE A 16 11.41 -17.12 -0.10
CA ILE A 16 12.79 -17.29 -0.59
C ILE A 16 13.48 -15.93 -0.74
N GLU A 17 12.77 -14.92 -1.27
CA GLU A 17 13.28 -13.55 -1.40
C GLU A 17 13.67 -12.96 -0.05
N ILE A 18 12.81 -13.07 0.96
CA ILE A 18 13.07 -12.59 2.34
C ILE A 18 14.30 -13.29 2.92
N SER A 19 14.36 -14.62 2.79
CA SER A 19 15.46 -15.42 3.35
C SER A 19 16.83 -15.08 2.74
N ASN A 20 16.85 -14.58 1.50
CA ASN A 20 18.07 -14.22 0.78
C ASN A 20 18.33 -12.71 0.75
N TYR A 21 17.50 -11.91 1.44
CA TYR A 21 17.65 -10.46 1.42
C TYR A 21 18.92 -10.05 2.20
N PRO A 22 19.72 -9.09 1.71
CA PRO A 22 21.08 -8.85 2.22
C PRO A 22 21.14 -8.15 3.59
N PHE A 23 19.99 -7.76 4.14
CA PHE A 23 19.91 -7.08 5.44
C PHE A 23 19.48 -8.05 6.54
N LYS A 24 19.84 -7.72 7.79
CA LYS A 24 19.47 -8.53 8.95
C LYS A 24 17.95 -8.49 9.18
N SER A 25 17.46 -9.42 10.00
CA SER A 25 16.04 -9.49 10.40
C SER A 25 15.58 -8.26 11.18
N GLU A 26 16.47 -7.60 11.92
CA GLU A 26 16.13 -6.37 12.67
C GLU A 26 16.05 -5.13 11.78
N ASP A 27 16.48 -5.23 10.51
CA ASP A 27 16.42 -4.10 9.59
C ASP A 27 15.01 -3.89 9.06
N TRP A 28 14.55 -2.65 9.14
CA TRP A 28 13.24 -2.23 8.70
C TRP A 28 12.93 -2.61 7.24
N ARG A 29 13.95 -2.67 6.37
CA ARG A 29 13.78 -3.09 4.97
C ARG A 29 13.40 -4.57 4.88
N THR A 30 13.98 -5.43 5.71
CA THR A 30 13.60 -6.84 5.83
C THR A 30 12.22 -6.96 6.46
N SER A 31 11.95 -6.23 7.56
CA SER A 31 10.65 -6.25 8.23
C SER A 31 9.50 -5.82 7.32
N TYR A 32 9.73 -4.87 6.40
CA TYR A 32 8.74 -4.50 5.38
C TYR A 32 8.34 -5.70 4.48
N LEU A 33 9.32 -6.50 4.05
CA LEU A 33 9.06 -7.67 3.22
C LEU A 33 8.29 -8.75 4.01
N GLU A 34 8.65 -8.96 5.28
CA GLU A 34 7.95 -9.88 6.20
C GLU A 34 6.51 -9.45 6.47
N LEU A 35 6.28 -8.15 6.74
CA LEU A 35 4.93 -7.59 6.91
C LEU A 35 4.10 -7.74 5.62
N THR A 36 4.73 -7.54 4.46
CA THR A 36 4.07 -7.74 3.17
C THR A 36 3.69 -9.20 2.96
N TYR A 37 4.60 -10.14 3.25
CA TYR A 37 4.32 -11.57 3.20
C TYR A 37 3.13 -11.92 4.10
N SER A 38 3.11 -11.41 5.34
CA SER A 38 2.03 -11.66 6.30
C SER A 38 0.66 -11.20 5.76
N SER A 39 0.55 -9.98 5.24
CA SER A 39 -0.71 -9.48 4.66
C SER A 39 -1.16 -10.30 3.43
N LEU A 40 -0.22 -10.71 2.57
CA LEU A 40 -0.52 -11.55 1.40
C LEU A 40 -0.93 -12.97 1.81
N GLU A 41 -0.31 -13.53 2.84
CA GLU A 41 -0.62 -14.86 3.37
C GLU A 41 -2.01 -14.87 4.01
N ILE A 42 -2.37 -13.84 4.77
CA ILE A 42 -3.71 -13.67 5.35
C ILE A 42 -4.75 -13.61 4.22
N TYR A 43 -4.49 -12.85 3.15
CA TYR A 43 -5.36 -12.79 1.98
C TYR A 43 -5.54 -14.17 1.33
N TYR A 44 -4.45 -14.92 1.14
CA TYR A 44 -4.50 -16.29 0.63
C TYR A 44 -5.34 -17.22 1.52
N ARG A 45 -5.12 -17.19 2.84
CA ARG A 45 -5.85 -18.01 3.82
C ARG A 45 -7.34 -17.72 3.80
N HIS A 46 -7.74 -16.44 3.70
CA HIS A 46 -9.15 -16.05 3.57
C HIS A 46 -9.82 -16.70 2.35
N TRP A 47 -9.17 -16.68 1.20
CA TRP A 47 -9.69 -17.35 0.01
C TRP A 47 -9.70 -18.87 0.15
N CYS A 48 -8.66 -19.47 0.71
CA CYS A 48 -8.63 -20.90 0.99
C CYS A 48 -9.83 -21.34 1.85
N SER A 49 -10.19 -20.58 2.87
CA SER A 49 -11.36 -20.88 3.71
C SER A 49 -12.68 -20.89 2.93
N ILE A 50 -12.85 -19.97 1.98
CA ILE A 50 -14.03 -19.96 1.10
C ILE A 50 -14.08 -21.22 0.23
N TYR A 51 -12.96 -21.57 -0.42
CA TYR A 51 -12.93 -22.67 -1.39
C TYR A 51 -12.84 -24.07 -0.74
N SER A 52 -12.20 -24.22 0.41
CA SER A 52 -12.06 -25.51 1.10
C SER A 52 -13.40 -26.01 1.66
N SER A 53 -14.31 -25.11 2.03
CA SER A 53 -15.69 -25.45 2.43
C SER A 53 -16.45 -26.26 1.36
N GLN A 54 -16.08 -26.14 0.09
CA GLN A 54 -16.69 -26.88 -1.01
C GLN A 54 -16.21 -28.34 -1.07
N ILE A 55 -15.00 -28.62 -0.57
CA ILE A 55 -14.34 -29.94 -0.60
C ILE A 55 -14.63 -30.73 0.68
N VAL A 56 -14.66 -30.06 1.84
CA VAL A 56 -14.79 -30.69 3.17
C VAL A 56 -16.17 -31.35 3.38
N SER A 57 -17.17 -31.02 2.56
CA SER A 57 -18.51 -31.60 2.67
C SER A 57 -18.67 -33.06 2.25
N GLU A 58 -17.60 -33.71 1.82
CA GLU A 58 -17.57 -35.13 1.48
C GLU A 58 -17.04 -36.01 2.63
N GLN A 59 -16.73 -35.42 3.79
CA GLN A 59 -16.20 -36.12 4.97
C GLN A 59 -17.23 -36.18 6.11
N ASN A 60 -17.06 -37.14 7.04
CA ASN A 60 -17.82 -37.18 8.29
C ASN A 60 -17.32 -36.07 9.22
N LEU A 61 -18.06 -34.97 9.29
CA LEU A 61 -17.76 -33.80 10.10
C LEU A 61 -18.50 -33.83 11.44
N SER A 62 -18.01 -33.10 12.43
CA SER A 62 -18.80 -32.79 13.62
C SER A 62 -19.93 -31.81 13.27
N LYS A 63 -21.01 -31.78 14.06
CA LYS A 63 -22.13 -30.84 13.85
C LYS A 63 -21.71 -29.36 13.78
N GLU A 64 -20.67 -28.99 14.53
CA GLU A 64 -20.14 -27.63 14.52
C GLU A 64 -19.38 -27.33 13.22
N GLN A 65 -18.59 -28.29 12.75
CA GLN A 65 -17.87 -28.21 11.47
C GLN A 65 -18.84 -28.20 10.28
N GLU A 66 -19.92 -28.98 10.34
CA GLU A 66 -21.00 -28.96 9.34
C GLU A 66 -21.62 -27.57 9.21
N LYS A 67 -21.93 -26.93 10.35
CA LYS A 67 -22.50 -25.56 10.36
C LYS A 67 -21.54 -24.54 9.74
N ILE A 68 -20.25 -24.61 10.08
CA ILE A 68 -19.23 -23.73 9.49
C ILE A 68 -19.14 -23.93 7.97
N VAL A 69 -19.13 -25.18 7.51
CA VAL A 69 -19.12 -25.50 6.07
C VAL A 69 -20.39 -25.01 5.37
N GLU A 70 -21.55 -25.13 6.01
CA GLU A 70 -22.82 -24.64 5.48
C GLU A 70 -22.84 -23.10 5.33
N ASP A 71 -22.33 -22.37 6.32
CA ASP A 71 -22.20 -20.91 6.28
C ASP A 71 -21.29 -20.45 5.11
N PHE A 72 -20.15 -21.12 4.89
CA PHE A 72 -19.28 -20.83 3.74
C PHE A 72 -19.91 -21.23 2.40
N LYS A 73 -20.61 -22.36 2.32
CA LYS A 73 -21.38 -22.73 1.12
C LYS A 73 -22.44 -21.67 0.80
N SER A 74 -23.15 -21.17 1.80
CA SER A 74 -24.15 -20.10 1.62
C SER A 74 -23.51 -18.82 1.06
N THR A 75 -22.29 -18.50 1.53
CA THR A 75 -21.49 -17.36 1.03
C THR A 75 -21.19 -17.49 -0.46
N THR A 76 -20.83 -18.69 -0.94
CA THR A 76 -20.55 -18.90 -2.37
C THR A 76 -21.79 -18.96 -3.27
N LYS A 77 -22.96 -19.29 -2.71
CA LYS A 77 -24.24 -19.36 -3.45
C LYS A 77 -24.96 -18.02 -3.52
N ASN A 78 -24.77 -17.15 -2.52
CA ASN A 78 -25.36 -15.83 -2.48
C ASN A 78 -24.39 -14.80 -3.08
N MET A 79 -24.68 -14.32 -4.28
CA MET A 79 -23.82 -13.37 -5.00
C MET A 79 -23.54 -12.09 -4.20
N THR A 80 -24.54 -11.53 -3.53
CA THR A 80 -24.36 -10.33 -2.71
C THR A 80 -23.39 -10.56 -1.56
N LEU A 81 -23.55 -11.68 -0.85
CA LEU A 81 -22.67 -12.04 0.26
C LEU A 81 -21.25 -12.35 -0.23
N PHE A 82 -21.12 -13.07 -1.36
CA PHE A 82 -19.84 -13.33 -2.01
C PHE A 82 -19.09 -12.03 -2.35
N TYR A 83 -19.75 -11.10 -3.04
CA TYR A 83 -19.14 -9.83 -3.42
C TYR A 83 -18.80 -8.95 -2.22
N SER A 84 -19.65 -8.94 -1.18
CA SER A 84 -19.37 -8.23 0.07
C SER A 84 -18.10 -8.76 0.74
N THR A 85 -18.00 -10.09 0.89
CA THR A 85 -16.83 -10.76 1.47
C THR A 85 -15.58 -10.53 0.63
N ARG A 86 -15.67 -10.69 -0.70
CA ARG A 86 -14.57 -10.39 -1.63
C ARG A 86 -14.07 -8.96 -1.48
N ASN A 87 -14.99 -7.99 -1.47
CA ASN A 87 -14.64 -6.58 -1.36
C ASN A 87 -14.02 -6.26 0.00
N SER A 88 -14.44 -6.94 1.07
CA SER A 88 -13.84 -6.86 2.39
C SER A 88 -12.38 -7.35 2.37
N PHE A 89 -12.11 -8.52 1.80
CA PHE A 89 -10.75 -9.05 1.69
C PHE A 89 -9.83 -8.17 0.84
N ASN A 90 -10.34 -7.69 -0.28
CA ASN A 90 -9.61 -6.77 -1.17
C ASN A 90 -9.29 -5.44 -0.46
N ARG A 91 -10.26 -4.89 0.28
CA ARG A 91 -10.08 -3.69 1.08
C ARG A 91 -9.02 -3.89 2.15
N SER A 92 -9.07 -4.98 2.90
CA SER A 92 -8.09 -5.26 3.96
C SER A 92 -6.68 -5.37 3.37
N LEU A 93 -6.49 -6.19 2.33
CA LEU A 93 -5.18 -6.36 1.69
C LEU A 93 -4.60 -5.03 1.21
N LEU A 94 -5.35 -4.25 0.43
CA LEU A 94 -4.82 -3.01 -0.15
C LEU A 94 -4.61 -1.92 0.92
N THR A 95 -5.46 -1.86 1.94
CA THR A 95 -5.29 -0.91 3.05
C THR A 95 -4.04 -1.24 3.86
N GLU A 96 -3.83 -2.52 4.18
CA GLU A 96 -2.64 -2.98 4.92
C GLU A 96 -1.37 -2.78 4.09
N ALA A 97 -1.34 -3.26 2.84
CA ALA A 97 -0.18 -3.11 1.96
C ALA A 97 0.23 -1.64 1.78
N TRP A 98 -0.75 -0.75 1.54
CA TRP A 98 -0.50 0.68 1.45
C TRP A 98 -0.01 1.27 2.77
N SER A 99 -0.64 0.93 3.90
CA SER A 99 -0.26 1.49 5.20
C SER A 99 1.15 1.07 5.59
N THR A 100 1.50 -0.20 5.37
CA THR A 100 2.85 -0.72 5.58
C THR A 100 3.86 0.03 4.72
N PHE A 101 3.58 0.24 3.43
CA PHE A 101 4.42 1.04 2.54
C PHE A 101 4.58 2.50 2.99
N GLU A 102 3.48 3.17 3.31
CA GLU A 102 3.46 4.56 3.75
C GLU A 102 4.24 4.75 5.06
N PHE A 103 4.05 3.84 6.00
CA PHE A 103 4.80 3.81 7.25
C PHE A 103 6.28 3.59 6.96
N SER A 104 6.63 2.63 6.10
CA SER A 104 8.03 2.37 5.74
C SER A 104 8.75 3.58 5.18
N LEU A 105 8.14 4.29 4.22
CA LEU A 105 8.74 5.51 3.68
C LEU A 105 8.94 6.57 4.75
N THR A 106 7.98 6.70 5.67
CA THR A 106 8.06 7.67 6.76
C THR A 106 9.26 7.38 7.66
N TYR A 107 9.48 6.12 8.07
CA TYR A 107 10.62 5.74 8.90
C TYR A 107 11.96 5.91 8.20
N ILE A 108 12.02 5.56 6.92
CA ILE A 108 13.22 5.79 6.12
C ILE A 108 13.57 7.28 6.08
N CYS A 109 12.58 8.15 5.85
CA CYS A 109 12.80 9.59 5.89
C CYS A 109 13.25 10.05 7.29
N GLU A 110 12.64 9.54 8.36
CA GLU A 110 13.02 9.92 9.74
C GLU A 110 14.46 9.56 10.09
N GLN A 111 14.95 8.42 9.60
CA GLN A 111 16.28 7.91 9.94
C GLN A 111 17.38 8.40 8.99
N LEU A 112 17.08 8.57 7.70
CA LEU A 112 18.08 8.94 6.70
C LEU A 112 18.23 10.44 6.48
N PHE A 113 17.20 11.23 6.78
CA PHE A 113 17.22 12.66 6.49
C PHE A 113 17.64 13.47 7.71
N ASP A 114 18.42 14.53 7.48
CA ASP A 114 18.69 15.54 8.48
C ASP A 114 17.48 16.47 8.69
N GLU A 115 17.53 17.30 9.73
CA GLU A 115 16.44 18.23 10.05
C GLU A 115 16.16 19.24 8.93
N ASN A 116 17.17 19.57 8.10
CA ASN A 116 16.96 20.48 6.97
C ASN A 116 16.07 19.84 5.91
N ILE A 117 16.39 18.62 5.49
CA ILE A 117 15.62 17.86 4.51
C ILE A 117 14.21 17.56 5.04
N LYS A 118 14.08 17.22 6.34
CA LYS A 118 12.77 17.02 6.97
C LYS A 118 11.93 18.29 6.94
N ASN A 119 12.51 19.44 7.28
CA ASN A 119 11.80 20.73 7.24
C ASN A 119 11.38 21.10 5.82
N GLU A 120 12.21 20.82 4.80
CA GLU A 120 11.80 21.02 3.39
C GLU A 120 10.54 20.23 3.05
N LEU A 121 10.46 18.96 3.44
CA LEU A 121 9.28 18.11 3.22
C LEU A 121 8.03 18.62 3.95
N LEU A 122 8.20 19.09 5.19
CA LEU A 122 7.13 19.59 6.04
C LEU A 122 6.61 20.95 5.57
N GLU A 123 7.46 21.79 4.98
CA GLU A 123 7.15 23.16 4.56
C GLU A 123 6.84 23.31 3.07
N GLU A 124 6.85 22.24 2.26
CA GLU A 124 6.63 22.33 0.81
C GLU A 124 5.31 23.01 0.43
N ASP A 125 4.18 22.65 1.06
CA ASP A 125 2.87 23.29 0.78
C ASP A 125 2.90 24.80 1.14
N PHE A 126 3.60 25.15 2.23
CA PHE A 126 3.79 26.55 2.63
C PHE A 126 4.65 27.29 1.60
N ASN A 127 5.75 26.69 1.17
CA ASN A 127 6.68 27.27 0.20
C ASN A 127 6.02 27.48 -1.17
N ASP A 128 5.21 26.53 -1.63
CA ASP A 128 4.48 26.65 -2.90
C ASP A 128 3.41 27.74 -2.83
N LEU A 129 2.70 27.85 -1.70
CA LEU A 129 1.78 28.97 -1.48
C LEU A 129 2.53 30.31 -1.47
N MET A 130 3.69 30.39 -0.83
CA MET A 130 4.49 31.62 -0.80
C MET A 130 5.01 32.03 -2.18
N LYS A 131 5.31 31.08 -3.08
CA LYS A 131 5.64 31.38 -4.48
C LYS A 131 4.45 32.03 -5.20
N LEU A 132 3.24 31.50 -5.03
CA LEU A 132 2.02 32.06 -5.63
C LEU A 132 1.70 33.45 -5.08
N LEU A 133 2.03 33.69 -3.82
CA LEU A 133 1.78 34.96 -3.15
C LEU A 133 2.95 35.95 -3.23
N SER A 134 4.01 35.62 -3.96
CA SER A 134 5.26 36.40 -4.00
C SER A 134 5.11 37.86 -4.43
N THR A 135 4.04 38.17 -5.19
CA THR A 135 3.73 39.52 -5.65
C THR A 135 2.92 40.36 -4.65
N TYR A 136 2.48 39.76 -3.54
CA TYR A 136 1.64 40.42 -2.54
C TYR A 136 2.44 40.78 -1.30
N SER A 137 2.21 41.98 -0.76
CA SER A 137 2.78 42.39 0.53
C SER A 137 1.99 41.73 1.67
N ILE A 138 2.54 40.66 2.24
CA ILE A 138 1.94 39.93 3.36
C ILE A 138 2.56 40.43 4.68
N SER A 139 1.73 40.78 5.65
CA SER A 139 2.22 41.13 6.99
C SER A 139 2.80 39.92 7.72
N GLU A 140 3.76 40.15 8.62
CA GLU A 140 4.41 39.10 9.40
C GLU A 140 3.42 38.23 10.21
N GLN A 141 2.38 38.86 10.76
CA GLN A 141 1.31 38.15 11.47
C GLN A 141 0.54 37.18 10.56
N HIS A 142 0.25 37.59 9.32
CA HIS A 142 -0.40 36.71 8.34
C HIS A 142 0.55 35.61 7.88
N LEU A 143 1.83 35.93 7.66
CA LEU A 143 2.85 34.94 7.29
C LEU A 143 2.96 33.84 8.33
N THR A 144 2.95 34.19 9.62
CA THR A 144 3.00 33.24 10.73
C THR A 144 1.76 32.32 10.75
N LYS A 145 0.57 32.87 10.51
CA LYS A 145 -0.68 32.08 10.42
C LYS A 145 -0.66 31.14 9.21
N ILE A 146 -0.17 31.62 8.07
CA ILE A 146 -0.06 30.81 6.85
C ILE A 146 0.93 29.66 7.08
N LYS A 147 2.14 29.94 7.60
CA LYS A 147 3.12 28.90 7.93
C LYS A 147 2.53 27.83 8.85
N LYS A 148 1.83 28.24 9.92
CA LYS A 148 1.18 27.30 10.85
C LYS A 148 0.13 26.40 10.20
N ASN A 149 -0.61 26.90 9.21
CA ASN A 149 -1.71 26.15 8.58
C ASN A 149 -1.25 25.26 7.43
N PHE A 150 -0.17 25.64 6.74
CA PHE A 150 0.30 24.94 5.54
C PHE A 150 1.54 24.08 5.79
N SER A 151 2.33 24.35 6.82
CA SER A 151 3.39 23.42 7.25
C SER A 151 2.79 22.22 7.97
N LYS A 152 3.31 21.03 7.65
CA LYS A 152 2.98 19.80 8.37
C LYS A 152 3.78 19.75 9.67
N LYS A 153 3.22 19.10 10.70
CA LYS A 153 3.91 18.90 11.99
C LYS A 153 4.76 17.64 12.05
N HIS A 154 4.45 16.64 11.22
CA HIS A 154 5.07 15.32 11.27
C HIS A 154 5.10 14.70 9.87
N LEU A 155 6.14 13.90 9.56
CA LEU A 155 6.33 13.28 8.23
C LEU A 155 5.22 12.29 7.85
N THR A 156 4.46 11.79 8.83
CA THR A 156 3.25 10.98 8.59
C THR A 156 2.16 11.75 7.85
N HIS A 157 2.14 13.09 7.93
CA HIS A 157 1.18 13.93 7.21
C HIS A 157 1.70 14.40 5.85
N VAL A 158 2.94 14.05 5.52
CA VAL A 158 3.53 14.34 4.22
C VAL A 158 3.08 13.26 3.23
N PRO A 159 2.60 13.62 2.03
CA PRO A 159 2.17 12.65 1.02
C PRO A 159 3.25 11.62 0.70
N VAL A 160 2.82 10.36 0.52
CA VAL A 160 3.68 9.22 0.17
C VAL A 160 4.52 9.50 -1.09
N THR A 161 3.91 10.04 -2.14
CA THR A 161 4.60 10.38 -3.40
C THR A 161 5.69 11.42 -3.19
N ARG A 162 5.49 12.40 -2.30
CA ARG A 162 6.51 13.40 -1.95
C ARG A 162 7.69 12.75 -1.22
N LYS A 163 7.41 11.89 -0.23
CA LYS A 163 8.46 11.12 0.48
C LYS A 163 9.26 10.25 -0.49
N TYR A 164 8.57 9.46 -1.32
CA TYR A 164 9.18 8.64 -2.36
C TYR A 164 10.08 9.47 -3.31
N ASN A 165 9.56 10.60 -3.80
CA ASN A 165 10.30 11.49 -4.70
C ASN A 165 11.55 12.07 -4.04
N LYS A 166 11.48 12.43 -2.75
CA LYS A 166 12.62 12.98 -2.02
C LYS A 166 13.70 11.93 -1.79
N ILE A 167 13.33 10.73 -1.33
CA ILE A 167 14.27 9.59 -1.21
C ILE A 167 14.94 9.34 -2.55
N TYR A 168 14.15 9.22 -3.61
CA TYR A 168 14.69 9.00 -4.95
C TYR A 168 15.62 10.13 -5.40
N SER A 169 15.27 11.40 -5.17
CA SER A 169 16.12 12.53 -5.60
C SER A 169 17.54 12.49 -5.01
N ILE A 170 17.69 11.90 -3.82
CA ILE A 170 18.96 11.76 -3.09
C ILE A 170 19.69 10.46 -3.53
N PHE A 171 18.96 9.36 -3.66
CA PHE A 171 19.52 8.00 -3.85
C PHE A 171 19.35 7.43 -5.28
N LYS A 172 19.05 8.27 -6.28
CA LYS A 172 18.67 7.85 -7.64
C LYS A 172 19.62 6.89 -8.36
N HIS A 173 20.90 6.86 -7.99
CA HIS A 173 21.96 6.24 -8.78
C HIS A 173 21.91 4.71 -8.83
N ASN A 174 21.21 4.07 -7.90
CA ASN A 174 21.14 2.62 -7.77
C ASN A 174 19.73 2.04 -8.02
N HIS A 175 18.79 2.85 -8.53
CA HIS A 175 17.44 2.39 -8.80
C HIS A 175 17.37 1.54 -10.08
N SER A 176 16.81 0.33 -9.99
CA SER A 176 16.83 -0.67 -11.06
C SER A 176 15.60 -0.64 -12.00
N GLY A 177 14.59 0.18 -11.71
CA GLY A 177 13.35 0.29 -12.51
C GLY A 177 13.15 1.63 -13.23
N ASP A 178 11.99 1.77 -13.87
CA ASP A 178 11.54 3.05 -14.41
C ASP A 178 10.77 3.85 -13.34
N ILE A 179 11.36 4.96 -12.90
CA ILE A 179 10.79 5.82 -11.86
C ILE A 179 9.46 6.43 -12.27
N GLU A 180 9.29 6.74 -13.56
CA GLU A 180 8.03 7.32 -14.01
C GLU A 180 6.91 6.28 -13.94
N SER A 181 7.19 5.04 -14.33
CA SER A 181 6.28 3.90 -14.10
C SER A 181 5.97 3.72 -12.61
N ASP A 182 6.97 3.72 -11.72
CA ASP A 182 6.76 3.60 -10.28
C ASP A 182 5.87 4.72 -9.73
N ARG A 183 6.12 5.97 -10.13
CA ARG A 183 5.30 7.13 -9.74
C ARG A 183 3.87 7.01 -10.20
N ARG A 184 3.65 6.66 -11.47
CA ARG A 184 2.31 6.47 -12.03
C ARG A 184 1.58 5.34 -11.32
N TYR A 185 2.28 4.26 -10.98
CA TYR A 185 1.73 3.17 -10.20
C TYR A 185 1.34 3.61 -8.78
N LEU A 186 2.22 4.35 -8.07
CA LEU A 186 1.94 4.86 -6.73
C LEU A 186 0.76 5.83 -6.71
N GLU A 187 0.63 6.68 -7.74
CA GLU A 187 -0.54 7.55 -7.89
C GLU A 187 -1.82 6.74 -8.12
N PHE A 188 -1.76 5.72 -8.98
CA PHE A 188 -2.87 4.81 -9.24
C PHE A 188 -3.33 4.11 -7.96
N ILE A 189 -2.43 3.38 -7.28
CA ILE A 189 -2.80 2.57 -6.13
C ILE A 189 -3.20 3.43 -4.93
N GLY A 190 -2.58 4.59 -4.73
CA GLY A 190 -2.99 5.57 -3.73
C GLY A 190 -4.39 6.14 -4.02
N THR A 191 -4.69 6.43 -5.28
CA THR A 191 -6.04 6.87 -5.70
C THR A 191 -7.06 5.77 -5.46
N TYR A 192 -6.76 4.54 -5.87
CA TYR A 192 -7.65 3.40 -5.71
C TYR A 192 -7.92 3.11 -4.22
N ARG A 193 -6.90 3.14 -3.37
CA ARG A 193 -7.02 3.02 -1.91
C ARG A 193 -7.91 4.11 -1.31
N ASN A 194 -7.82 5.35 -1.77
CA ASN A 194 -8.72 6.42 -1.33
C ASN A 194 -10.17 6.17 -1.75
N CYS A 195 -10.39 5.61 -2.94
CA CYS A 195 -11.72 5.22 -3.40
C CYS A 195 -12.30 4.12 -2.49
N ILE A 196 -11.50 3.14 -2.05
CA ILE A 196 -11.97 2.09 -1.13
C ILE A 196 -12.59 2.67 0.15
N HIS A 197 -12.07 3.79 0.67
CA HIS A 197 -12.61 4.47 1.85
C HIS A 197 -13.90 5.25 1.60
N THR A 198 -14.25 5.48 0.34
CA THR A 198 -15.43 6.25 -0.11
C THR A 198 -16.41 5.35 -0.85
N ASN A 199 -16.49 4.07 -0.47
CA ASN A 199 -17.33 3.06 -1.14
C ASN A 199 -17.06 2.97 -2.65
N TYR A 200 -15.79 3.06 -3.02
CA TYR A 200 -15.28 3.07 -4.39
C TYR A 200 -15.68 4.29 -5.23
N ILE A 201 -16.20 5.37 -4.63
CA ILE A 201 -16.54 6.59 -5.35
C ILE A 201 -15.29 7.44 -5.56
N TYR A 202 -14.99 7.81 -6.81
CA TYR A 202 -13.87 8.67 -7.12
C TYR A 202 -14.25 10.15 -7.08
N HIS A 203 -13.40 10.98 -6.46
CA HIS A 203 -13.53 12.43 -6.46
C HIS A 203 -12.22 13.05 -6.97
N GLY A 204 -12.25 13.68 -8.13
CA GLY A 204 -11.06 14.27 -8.75
C GLY A 204 -11.20 14.49 -10.25
N ASN A 205 -10.08 14.62 -10.95
CA ASN A 205 -10.06 14.75 -12.41
C ASN A 205 -10.11 13.37 -13.06
N ASN A 206 -10.96 13.22 -14.09
CA ASN A 206 -11.12 11.95 -14.78
C ASN A 206 -9.76 11.40 -15.26
N LYS A 207 -9.49 10.14 -14.96
CA LYS A 207 -8.26 9.46 -15.38
C LYS A 207 -8.46 7.96 -15.50
N GLU A 208 -7.50 7.32 -16.16
CA GLU A 208 -7.47 5.87 -16.30
C GLU A 208 -6.06 5.33 -16.05
N TYR A 209 -6.00 4.08 -15.60
CA TYR A 209 -4.75 3.37 -15.42
C TYR A 209 -4.91 1.91 -15.82
N SER A 210 -3.97 1.36 -16.56
CA SER A 210 -3.99 -0.05 -16.98
C SER A 210 -2.97 -0.86 -16.18
N PHE A 211 -3.42 -1.93 -15.55
CA PHE A 211 -2.60 -2.85 -14.75
C PHE A 211 -2.92 -4.30 -15.15
N HIS A 212 -1.92 -5.06 -15.59
CA HIS A 212 -2.04 -6.47 -16.04
C HIS A 212 -3.26 -6.73 -16.96
N GLY A 213 -3.49 -5.84 -17.92
CA GLY A 213 -4.57 -5.95 -18.91
C GLY A 213 -5.98 -5.66 -18.36
N THR A 214 -6.10 -5.09 -17.15
CA THR A 214 -7.33 -4.46 -16.63
C THR A 214 -7.13 -2.95 -16.65
N THR A 215 -8.06 -2.21 -17.24
CA THR A 215 -8.09 -0.74 -17.19
C THR A 215 -9.06 -0.30 -16.10
N TYR A 216 -8.60 0.56 -15.22
CA TYR A 216 -9.35 1.16 -14.11
C TYR A 216 -9.74 2.57 -14.53
N TYR A 217 -11.04 2.86 -14.53
CA TYR A 217 -11.58 4.16 -14.91
C TYR A 217 -12.03 4.91 -13.65
N PHE A 218 -11.43 6.07 -13.44
CA PHE A 218 -11.72 6.98 -12.34
C PHE A 218 -12.50 8.17 -12.90
N VAL A 219 -13.82 8.13 -12.77
CA VAL A 219 -14.73 9.19 -13.24
C VAL A 219 -15.29 9.93 -12.04
N ASN A 220 -15.23 11.27 -12.05
CA ASN A 220 -15.61 12.09 -10.90
C ASN A 220 -17.08 11.89 -10.51
N GLY A 221 -17.30 11.54 -9.25
CA GLY A 221 -18.63 11.28 -8.69
C GLY A 221 -19.17 9.88 -8.98
N GLU A 222 -18.40 9.02 -9.65
CA GLU A 222 -18.80 7.66 -10.00
C GLU A 222 -17.98 6.60 -9.26
N ALA A 223 -18.55 5.41 -9.15
CA ALA A 223 -17.81 4.25 -8.66
C ALA A 223 -16.70 3.86 -9.66
N VAL A 224 -15.52 3.50 -9.16
CA VAL A 224 -14.42 3.01 -10.00
C VAL A 224 -14.91 1.81 -10.82
N SER A 225 -14.81 1.93 -12.14
CA SER A 225 -15.19 0.89 -13.09
C SER A 225 -13.97 0.25 -13.73
N HIS A 226 -14.17 -0.94 -14.31
CA HIS A 226 -13.09 -1.78 -14.83
C HIS A 226 -13.41 -2.27 -16.24
N SER A 227 -12.41 -2.35 -17.12
CA SER A 227 -12.58 -2.91 -18.46
C SER A 227 -12.95 -4.40 -18.46
N LYS A 228 -12.57 -5.11 -17.40
CA LYS A 228 -12.96 -6.48 -17.08
C LYS A 228 -13.04 -6.65 -15.57
N GLU A 229 -13.87 -7.59 -15.11
CA GLU A 229 -14.01 -7.86 -13.68
C GLU A 229 -12.67 -8.33 -13.09
N PRO A 230 -12.13 -7.65 -12.06
CA PRO A 230 -10.91 -8.10 -11.40
C PRO A 230 -11.11 -9.47 -10.74
N ASP A 231 -10.21 -10.39 -11.03
CA ASP A 231 -10.18 -11.71 -10.38
C ASP A 231 -9.50 -11.64 -9.01
N ILE A 232 -9.40 -12.78 -8.33
CA ILE A 232 -8.78 -12.86 -7.00
C ILE A 232 -7.28 -12.55 -7.02
N THR A 233 -6.63 -12.66 -8.19
CA THR A 233 -5.20 -12.38 -8.34
C THR A 233 -4.94 -10.89 -8.58
N SER A 234 -5.92 -10.15 -9.10
CA SER A 234 -5.75 -8.73 -9.45
C SER A 234 -5.32 -7.86 -8.27
N MET A 235 -5.92 -8.03 -7.08
CA MET A 235 -5.55 -7.24 -5.89
C MET A 235 -4.26 -7.75 -5.23
N PHE A 236 -4.02 -9.06 -5.33
CA PHE A 236 -2.77 -9.68 -4.90
C PHE A 236 -1.59 -9.12 -5.71
N ASP A 237 -1.73 -9.04 -7.04
CA ASP A 237 -0.71 -8.52 -7.95
C ASP A 237 -0.43 -7.04 -7.71
N MET A 238 -1.44 -6.24 -7.36
CA MET A 238 -1.22 -4.85 -6.92
C MET A 238 -0.38 -4.78 -5.64
N ALA A 239 -0.70 -5.59 -4.64
CA ALA A 239 0.09 -5.61 -3.41
C ALA A 239 1.55 -6.07 -3.67
N ILE A 240 1.74 -7.05 -4.55
CA ILE A 240 3.07 -7.48 -5.02
C ILE A 240 3.80 -6.36 -5.76
N GLU A 241 3.13 -5.63 -6.65
CA GLU A 241 3.80 -4.54 -7.37
C GLU A 241 4.17 -3.38 -6.44
N LEU A 242 3.35 -3.10 -5.42
CA LEU A 242 3.72 -2.13 -4.38
C LEU A 242 4.98 -2.57 -3.62
N LYS A 243 5.10 -3.86 -3.29
CA LYS A 243 6.31 -4.45 -2.73
C LYS A 243 7.51 -4.26 -3.66
N ASN A 244 7.33 -4.51 -4.96
CA ASN A 244 8.40 -4.39 -5.94
C ASN A 244 8.88 -2.93 -6.07
N VAL A 245 7.97 -1.95 -6.12
CA VAL A 245 8.31 -0.52 -6.09
C VAL A 245 9.11 -0.17 -4.84
N CYS A 246 8.67 -0.63 -3.68
CA CYS A 246 9.35 -0.37 -2.41
C CYS A 246 10.74 -1.02 -2.38
N ARG A 247 10.86 -2.26 -2.85
CA ARG A 247 12.15 -2.97 -2.96
C ARG A 247 13.12 -2.22 -3.89
N ARG A 248 12.67 -1.82 -5.07
CA ARG A 248 13.51 -1.01 -6.00
C ARG A 248 13.97 0.30 -5.36
N LEU A 249 13.16 0.89 -4.47
CA LEU A 249 13.58 2.04 -3.68
C LEU A 249 14.64 1.65 -2.64
N PHE A 250 14.45 0.57 -1.89
CA PHE A 250 15.42 0.11 -0.88
C PHE A 250 16.77 -0.24 -1.49
N ASP A 251 16.77 -0.94 -2.62
CA ASP A 251 17.96 -1.28 -3.37
C ASP A 251 18.69 -0.02 -3.88
N SER A 252 17.97 1.10 -4.05
CA SER A 252 18.58 2.37 -4.44
C SER A 252 19.31 3.08 -3.30
N ILE A 253 18.94 2.80 -2.05
CA ILE A 253 19.48 3.47 -0.86
C ILE A 253 20.84 2.85 -0.53
N ASP A 254 21.91 3.59 -0.82
CA ASP A 254 23.29 3.24 -0.42
C ASP A 254 23.52 3.55 1.07
N TYR A 255 22.81 2.84 1.93
CA TYR A 255 22.95 2.94 3.39
C TYR A 255 23.17 1.53 3.97
N PRO A 256 24.40 1.21 4.40
CA PRO A 256 24.73 -0.10 4.96
C PRO A 256 24.34 -0.24 6.44
N GLY A 257 24.00 0.88 7.09
CA GLY A 257 23.59 0.88 8.49
C GLY A 257 22.23 0.21 8.70
N LEU A 258 21.95 -0.12 9.95
CA LEU A 258 20.65 -0.63 10.37
C LEU A 258 19.62 0.50 10.28
N LEU A 259 18.49 0.22 9.63
CA LEU A 259 17.28 1.04 9.79
C LEU A 259 16.42 0.42 10.87
N GLU A 260 16.41 1.02 12.05
CA GLU A 260 15.79 0.44 13.22
C GLU A 260 14.26 0.41 13.09
N PHE A 261 13.66 -0.74 13.41
CA PHE A 261 12.24 -0.82 13.69
C PHE A 261 11.94 0.01 14.96
N PRO A 262 10.83 0.75 15.06
CA PRO A 262 10.48 1.60 16.21
C PRO A 262 10.20 0.86 17.55
N ALA A 263 10.70 -0.36 17.74
CA ALA A 263 10.38 -1.23 18.87
C ALA A 263 10.66 -0.56 20.24
N ASP A 264 11.69 0.28 20.32
CA ASP A 264 12.09 0.95 21.57
C ASP A 264 11.13 2.07 22.04
N LYS A 265 10.08 2.40 21.27
CA LYS A 265 9.08 3.42 21.64
C LYS A 265 7.65 2.90 21.75
N VAL A 266 7.40 1.64 21.43
CA VAL A 266 6.09 1.02 21.66
C VAL A 266 6.12 0.36 23.03
N ILE A 267 5.89 1.15 24.08
CA ILE A 267 5.39 0.60 25.34
C ILE A 267 4.06 -0.04 24.97
N GLN A 268 4.03 -1.37 24.90
CA GLN A 268 2.79 -2.11 24.75
C GLN A 268 1.87 -1.74 25.93
N PRO A 269 0.58 -1.43 25.69
CA PRO A 269 -0.38 -1.22 26.75
C PRO A 269 -0.56 -2.47 27.62
#